data_AF-A0A1F2WE37-F1
#
_entry.id   AF-A0A1F2WE37-F1
#
_cell.length_a   1.000
_cell.length_b   1.000
_cell.length_c   1.000
_cell.angle_alpha   90.00
_cell.angle_beta   90.00
_cell.angle_gamma   90.00
#
_symmetry.space_group_name_H-M   'P 1'
#
loop_
_entity.id
_entity.type
_entity.pdbx_description
1 polymer ?
#
loop_
_entity_poly.entity_id
_entity_poly.type
_entity_poly.pdbx_seq_one_letter_code
_entity_poly.pdbx_strand_id
1 'polypeptide(L)'
;MLEALQAAGTVVIGPSNPPLSIWPILAIEHIRRAVAAAPRVIAVSPLFAGKTLKGPADRVMAALGLPPGNAGVLAAYEGLLTDLVIDEGDRDDVARLGEGRVRIHAADTRITEPAAATRFAEWLLELP
;
A
#
# COMPACT_ATOMS: atom_id res chain seq x y z
N MET A 1 1.86 -20.71 -1.50
CA MET A 1 1.54 -19.35 -1.00
C MET A 1 2.37 -19.01 0.23
N LEU A 2 2.21 -19.72 1.35
CA LEU A 2 2.96 -19.43 2.57
C LEU A 2 4.49 -19.53 2.38
N GLU A 3 4.96 -20.60 1.73
CA GLU A 3 6.38 -20.77 1.37
C GLU A 3 6.92 -19.61 0.53
N ALA A 4 6.11 -19.10 -0.41
CA ALA A 4 6.51 -17.97 -1.26
C ALA A 4 6.65 -16.67 -0.44
N LEU A 5 5.75 -16.42 0.52
CA LEU A 5 5.85 -15.28 1.43
C LEU A 5 7.07 -15.41 2.36
N GLN A 6 7.35 -16.61 2.86
CA GLN A 6 8.48 -16.86 3.75
C GLN A 6 9.84 -16.74 3.05
N ALA A 7 9.90 -17.05 1.75
CA ALA A 7 11.11 -16.91 0.95
C ALA A 7 11.28 -15.51 0.32
N ALA A 8 10.26 -14.66 0.38
CA ALA A 8 10.27 -13.35 -0.26
C ALA A 8 11.15 -12.35 0.51
N GLY A 9 12.10 -11.72 -0.20
CA GLY A 9 12.83 -10.56 0.32
C GLY A 9 11.96 -9.30 0.40
N THR A 10 10.93 -9.21 -0.45
CA THR A 10 9.99 -8.08 -0.53
C THR A 10 8.58 -8.61 -0.75
N VAL A 11 7.61 -8.11 0.01
CA VAL A 11 6.19 -8.32 -0.22
C VAL A 11 5.56 -7.01 -0.71
N VAL A 12 4.84 -7.08 -1.83
CA VAL A 12 4.12 -5.92 -2.39
C VAL A 12 2.61 -6.13 -2.23
N ILE A 13 1.96 -5.20 -1.56
CA ILE A 13 0.51 -5.06 -1.48
C ILE A 13 0.08 -4.07 -2.55
N GLY A 14 -0.65 -4.55 -3.56
CA GLY A 14 -1.10 -3.73 -4.69
C GLY A 14 -2.13 -2.65 -4.30
N PRO A 15 -2.46 -1.74 -5.23
CA PRO A 15 -3.37 -0.60 -5.02
C PRO A 15 -4.84 -1.02 -4.91
N SER A 16 -5.15 -1.78 -3.86
CA SER A 16 -6.49 -2.32 -3.58
C SER A 16 -7.06 -1.74 -2.29
N ASN A 17 -8.40 -1.76 -2.18
CA ASN A 17 -9.12 -1.33 -0.99
C ASN A 17 -8.69 -2.18 0.23
N PRO A 18 -8.15 -1.59 1.32
CA PRO A 18 -7.67 -2.39 2.44
C PRO A 18 -8.82 -3.17 3.09
N PRO A 19 -9.92 -2.55 3.59
CA PRO A 19 -11.00 -3.32 4.22
C PRO A 19 -11.69 -4.38 3.36
N LEU A 20 -11.89 -4.12 2.06
CA LEU A 20 -12.69 -5.02 1.21
C LEU A 20 -11.86 -6.06 0.46
N SER A 21 -10.54 -5.86 0.32
CA SER A 21 -9.71 -6.73 -0.51
C SER A 21 -8.52 -7.31 0.24
N ILE A 22 -7.75 -6.47 0.95
CA ILE A 22 -6.49 -6.91 1.57
C ILE A 22 -6.70 -7.42 3.00
N TRP A 23 -7.53 -6.77 3.80
CA TRP A 23 -7.85 -7.19 5.16
C TRP A 23 -8.44 -8.60 5.23
N PRO A 24 -9.36 -9.05 4.35
CA PRO A 24 -9.81 -10.44 4.33
C PRO A 24 -8.67 -11.44 4.16
N ILE A 25 -7.63 -11.09 3.38
CA ILE A 25 -6.43 -11.92 3.20
C ILE A 25 -5.57 -11.89 4.47
N LEU A 26 -5.35 -10.71 5.06
CA LEU A 26 -4.60 -10.52 6.30
C LEU A 26 -5.34 -11.01 7.56
N ALA A 27 -6.65 -11.27 7.48
CA ALA A 27 -7.41 -11.87 8.58
C ALA A 27 -6.99 -13.33 8.83
N ILE A 28 -6.34 -13.95 7.84
CA ILE A 28 -5.73 -15.25 7.99
C ILE A 28 -4.40 -15.08 8.73
N GLU A 29 -4.39 -15.42 10.02
CA GLU A 29 -3.28 -15.14 10.95
C GLU A 29 -1.89 -15.57 10.42
N HIS A 30 -1.78 -16.76 9.83
CA HIS A 30 -0.50 -17.24 9.30
C HIS A 30 -0.02 -16.47 8.07
N ILE A 31 -0.94 -15.90 7.27
CA ILE A 31 -0.59 -14.99 6.17
C ILE A 31 -0.09 -13.67 6.74
N ARG A 32 -0.81 -13.07 7.69
CA ARG A 32 -0.39 -11.81 8.34
C ARG A 32 0.99 -11.91 8.96
N ARG A 33 1.27 -13.01 9.68
CA ARG A 33 2.59 -13.26 10.27
C ARG A 33 3.68 -13.37 9.21
N ALA A 34 3.41 -14.08 8.11
CA ALA A 34 4.40 -14.22 7.04
C ALA A 34 4.68 -12.89 6.35
N VAL A 35 3.66 -12.06 6.09
CA VAL A 35 3.85 -10.71 5.55
C VAL A 35 4.64 -9.83 6.53
N ALA A 36 4.28 -9.83 7.82
CA ALA A 36 4.96 -9.03 8.84
C ALA A 36 6.41 -9.47 9.10
N ALA A 37 6.77 -10.71 8.78
CA ALA A 37 8.13 -11.23 8.90
C ALA A 37 9.01 -10.94 7.67
N ALA A 38 8.43 -10.46 6.56
CA ALA A 38 9.20 -10.14 5.37
C ALA A 38 10.15 -8.97 5.66
N PRO A 39 11.39 -8.98 5.12
CA PRO A 39 12.35 -7.90 5.33
C PRO A 39 11.84 -6.53 4.86
N ARG A 40 10.98 -6.54 3.82
CA ARG A 40 10.40 -5.34 3.23
C ARG A 40 8.93 -5.58 2.88
N VAL A 41 8.07 -4.65 3.27
CA VAL A 41 6.64 -4.67 2.94
C VAL A 41 6.24 -3.32 2.36
N ILE A 42 5.92 -3.33 1.07
CA ILE A 42 5.54 -2.13 0.32
C ILE A 42 4.04 -2.20 0.07
N ALA A 43 3.30 -1.15 0.41
CA ALA A 43 1.94 -0.96 -0.08
C ALA A 43 1.89 0.12 -1.15
N VAL A 44 1.05 -0.07 -2.15
CA VAL A 44 0.67 0.99 -3.11
C VAL A 44 -0.71 1.50 -2.70
N SER A 45 -0.84 2.81 -2.54
CA SER A 45 -2.10 3.46 -2.19
C SER A 45 -3.12 3.25 -3.31
N PRO A 46 -4.39 2.95 -3.00
CA PRO A 46 -5.46 2.91 -4.00
C PRO A 46 -6.01 4.32 -4.36
N LEU A 47 -5.41 5.38 -3.81
CA LEU A 47 -5.86 6.76 -3.96
C LEU A 47 -5.09 7.48 -5.07
N PHE A 48 -5.79 8.36 -5.78
CA PHE A 48 -5.30 9.27 -6.80
C PHE A 48 -5.77 10.67 -6.44
N ALA A 49 -4.85 11.58 -6.11
CA ALA A 49 -5.15 12.91 -5.58
C ALA A 49 -6.15 12.87 -4.39
N GLY A 50 -5.91 11.97 -3.44
CA GLY A 50 -6.67 11.81 -2.21
C GLY A 50 -8.03 11.12 -2.38
N LYS A 51 -8.35 10.63 -3.59
CA LYS A 51 -9.64 10.01 -3.92
C LYS A 51 -9.47 8.64 -4.58
N THR A 52 -10.43 7.77 -4.37
CA THR A 52 -10.46 6.48 -5.09
C THR A 52 -10.92 6.67 -6.52
N LEU A 53 -10.25 6.03 -7.49
CA LEU A 53 -10.66 6.07 -8.90
C LEU A 53 -12.05 5.41 -9.12
N LYS A 54 -12.28 4.27 -8.45
CA LYS A 54 -13.52 3.48 -8.53
C LYS A 54 -13.79 2.80 -7.19
N GLY A 55 -15.07 2.58 -6.88
CA GLY A 55 -15.50 1.82 -5.71
C GLY A 55 -15.55 2.64 -4.40
N PRO A 56 -16.04 2.05 -3.31
CA PRO A 56 -16.41 2.79 -2.10
C PRO A 56 -15.26 2.91 -1.08
N ALA A 57 -13.98 2.82 -1.48
CA ALA A 57 -12.91 2.63 -0.49
C ALA A 57 -12.77 3.80 0.49
N ASP A 58 -12.86 5.04 0.00
CA ASP A 58 -12.89 6.25 0.82
C ASP A 58 -14.03 6.22 1.85
N ARG A 59 -15.24 5.87 1.42
CA ARG A 59 -16.44 5.78 2.26
C ARG A 59 -16.36 4.65 3.27
N VAL A 60 -15.85 3.48 2.87
CA VAL A 60 -15.69 2.33 3.77
C VAL A 60 -14.62 2.61 4.81
N MET A 61 -13.47 3.17 4.40
CA MET A 61 -12.42 3.56 5.35
C MET A 61 -12.94 4.61 6.34
N ALA A 62 -13.67 5.64 5.87
CA ALA A 62 -14.28 6.63 6.74
C ALA A 62 -15.32 6.02 7.70
N ALA A 63 -16.16 5.10 7.23
CA ALA A 63 -17.15 4.40 8.08
C ALA A 63 -16.50 3.54 9.17
N LEU A 64 -15.26 3.09 8.96
CA LEU A 64 -14.44 2.38 9.93
C LEU A 64 -13.64 3.33 10.85
N GLY A 65 -13.82 4.64 10.71
CA GLY A 65 -13.13 5.65 11.52
C GLY A 65 -11.68 5.91 11.11
N LEU A 66 -11.24 5.44 9.93
CA LEU A 66 -9.90 5.72 9.44
C LEU A 66 -9.78 7.19 8.98
N PRO A 67 -8.60 7.83 9.17
CA PRO A 67 -8.36 9.17 8.65
C PRO A 67 -8.60 9.28 7.13
N PRO A 68 -8.92 10.47 6.61
CA PRO A 68 -9.03 10.66 5.16
C PRO A 68 -7.66 10.59 4.47
N GLY A 69 -7.66 10.25 3.18
CA GLY A 69 -6.46 10.25 2.33
C GLY A 69 -5.43 9.18 2.70
N ASN A 70 -4.16 9.44 2.38
CA ASN A 70 -3.08 8.47 2.61
C ASN A 70 -2.78 8.23 4.10
N ALA A 71 -3.18 9.15 4.99
CA ALA A 71 -3.14 8.91 6.44
C ALA A 71 -4.05 7.74 6.84
N GLY A 72 -5.21 7.58 6.18
CA GLY A 72 -6.09 6.44 6.37
C GLY A 72 -5.48 5.13 5.89
N VAL A 73 -4.75 5.18 4.78
CA VAL A 73 -4.04 4.02 4.22
C VAL A 73 -2.91 3.58 5.17
N LEU A 74 -2.13 4.51 5.71
CA LEU A 74 -1.13 4.22 6.75
C LEU A 74 -1.76 3.58 7.98
N ALA A 75 -2.85 4.16 8.49
CA ALA A 75 -3.58 3.61 9.64
C ALA A 75 -4.13 2.20 9.34
N ALA A 76 -4.60 1.96 8.12
CA ALA A 76 -5.14 0.65 7.73
C ALA A 76 -4.10 -0.48 7.71
N TYR A 77 -2.81 -0.15 7.67
CA TYR A 77 -1.69 -1.09 7.67
C TYR A 77 -0.71 -0.83 8.82
N GLU A 78 -1.18 -0.25 9.93
CA GLU A 78 -0.35 0.10 11.08
C GLU A 78 0.51 -1.09 11.55
N GLY A 79 1.81 -0.83 11.72
CA GLY A 79 2.79 -1.82 12.18
C GLY A 79 3.16 -2.89 11.15
N LEU A 80 2.69 -2.79 9.90
CA LEU A 80 2.97 -3.78 8.85
C LEU A 80 3.95 -3.27 7.78
N LEU A 81 3.85 -2.02 7.36
CA LEU A 81 4.58 -1.51 6.20
C LEU A 81 5.99 -1.03 6.56
N THR A 82 6.91 -1.20 5.61
CA THR A 82 8.19 -0.47 5.57
C THR A 82 8.09 0.74 4.66
N ASP A 83 7.33 0.63 3.56
CA ASP A 83 7.20 1.66 2.54
C ASP A 83 5.72 1.79 2.11
N LEU A 84 5.29 3.02 1.86
CA LEU A 84 4.02 3.35 1.20
C LEU A 84 4.31 4.14 -0.06
N VAL A 85 3.77 3.68 -1.18
CA VAL A 85 3.81 4.40 -2.46
C VAL A 85 2.46 5.06 -2.68
N ILE A 86 2.47 6.36 -2.91
CA ILE A 86 1.28 7.17 -3.18
C ILE A 86 1.34 7.72 -4.61
N ASP A 87 0.18 8.15 -5.11
CA ASP A 87 0.12 8.76 -6.43
C ASP A 87 0.85 10.10 -6.48
N GLU A 88 1.36 10.46 -7.66
CA GLU A 88 2.03 11.73 -7.93
C GLU A 88 1.18 12.94 -7.54
N GLY A 89 -0.15 12.84 -7.71
CA GLY A 89 -1.08 13.89 -7.29
C GLY A 89 -1.15 14.12 -5.77
N ASP A 90 -0.63 13.19 -4.97
CA ASP A 90 -0.57 13.26 -3.51
C ASP A 90 0.85 13.56 -2.98
N ARG A 91 1.79 13.99 -3.83
CA ARG A 91 3.21 14.19 -3.47
C ARG A 91 3.44 15.00 -2.18
N ASP A 92 2.60 15.97 -1.87
CA ASP A 92 2.70 16.77 -0.64
C ASP A 92 2.60 15.91 0.64
N ASP A 93 1.97 14.74 0.56
CA ASP A 93 1.87 13.78 1.66
C ASP A 93 3.22 13.14 2.02
N VAL A 94 4.20 13.14 1.11
CA VAL A 94 5.56 12.65 1.41
C VAL A 94 6.16 13.45 2.57
N ALA A 95 6.05 14.78 2.52
CA ALA A 95 6.54 15.65 3.59
C ALA A 95 5.61 15.62 4.81
N ARG A 96 4.29 15.66 4.59
CA ARG A 96 3.28 15.76 5.66
C ARG A 96 3.19 14.51 6.55
N LEU A 97 3.44 13.33 5.99
CA LEU A 97 3.29 12.04 6.68
C LEU A 97 4.63 11.31 6.89
N GLY A 98 5.73 11.82 6.31
CA GLY A 98 7.05 11.18 6.28
C GLY A 98 7.83 11.16 7.59
N GLU A 99 7.28 11.68 8.70
CA GLU A 99 7.91 11.63 10.02
C GLU A 99 7.73 10.27 10.74
N GLY A 100 6.97 9.35 10.13
CA GLY A 100 6.71 8.02 10.66
C GLY A 100 7.82 6.99 10.39
N ARG A 101 7.60 5.75 10.85
CA ARG A 101 8.49 4.60 10.56
C ARG A 101 8.38 4.08 9.12
N VAL A 102 7.34 4.49 8.41
CA VAL A 102 7.04 4.08 7.03
C VAL A 102 7.63 5.14 6.09
N ARG A 103 8.50 4.74 5.17
CA ARG A 103 8.99 5.63 4.11
C ARG A 103 7.89 5.86 3.07
N ILE A 104 7.72 7.09 2.64
CA ILE A 104 6.67 7.45 1.68
C ILE A 104 7.30 7.91 0.38
N HIS A 105 6.84 7.33 -0.72
CA HIS A 105 7.34 7.60 -2.07
C HIS A 105 6.18 8.02 -2.96
N ALA A 106 6.36 9.04 -3.79
CA ALA A 106 5.37 9.46 -4.78
C ALA A 106 5.80 9.02 -6.18
N ALA A 107 4.88 8.43 -6.94
CA ALA A 107 5.07 8.02 -8.32
C ALA A 107 3.75 8.01 -9.09
N ASP A 108 3.81 7.93 -10.43
CA ASP A 108 2.62 7.67 -11.23
C ASP A 108 2.10 6.25 -10.97
N THR A 109 1.01 6.14 -10.20
CA THR A 109 0.39 4.86 -9.85
C THR A 109 -0.72 4.45 -10.81
N ARG A 110 -0.98 5.26 -11.84
CA ARG A 110 -2.04 5.00 -12.83
C ARG A 110 -1.54 4.07 -13.92
N ILE A 111 -1.57 2.78 -13.63
CA ILE A 111 -1.12 1.73 -14.55
C ILE A 111 -2.23 1.41 -15.56
N THR A 112 -2.08 1.88 -16.80
CA THR A 112 -3.08 1.66 -17.88
C THR A 112 -2.69 0.60 -18.90
N GLU A 113 -1.43 0.15 -18.90
CA GLU A 113 -0.90 -0.83 -19.85
C GLU A 113 0.05 -1.83 -19.16
N PRO A 114 0.18 -3.07 -19.67
CA PRO A 114 1.07 -4.07 -19.08
C PRO A 114 2.54 -3.62 -19.00
N ALA A 115 3.04 -2.91 -19.99
CA ALA A 115 4.42 -2.42 -19.99
C ALA A 115 4.68 -1.40 -18.86
N ALA A 116 3.69 -0.57 -18.52
CA ALA A 116 3.75 0.32 -17.38
C ALA A 116 3.72 -0.46 -16.05
N ALA A 117 2.94 -1.55 -15.99
CA ALA A 117 2.92 -2.43 -14.81
C ALA A 117 4.30 -3.04 -14.54
N THR A 118 4.99 -3.51 -15.58
CA THR A 118 6.35 -4.05 -15.46
C THR A 118 7.32 -2.99 -14.96
N ARG A 119 7.37 -1.82 -15.60
CA ARG A 119 8.27 -0.71 -15.19
C ARG A 119 8.00 -0.27 -13.75
N PHE A 120 6.73 -0.19 -13.37
CA PHE A 120 6.35 0.17 -12.00
C PHE A 120 6.79 -0.90 -11.00
N ALA A 121 6.59 -2.18 -11.32
CA ALA A 121 7.04 -3.29 -10.48
C ALA A 121 8.58 -3.32 -10.32
N GLU A 122 9.33 -3.07 -11.39
CA GLU A 122 10.79 -2.94 -11.34
C GLU A 122 11.20 -1.78 -10.43
N TRP A 123 10.60 -0.61 -10.61
CA TRP A 123 10.86 0.56 -9.78
C TRP A 123 10.57 0.32 -8.29
N LEU A 124 9.48 -0.39 -7.95
CA LEU A 124 9.16 -0.74 -6.56
C LEU A 124 10.29 -1.54 -5.89
N LEU A 125 10.97 -2.41 -6.63
CA LEU A 125 12.05 -3.24 -6.11
C LEU A 125 13.35 -2.45 -5.89
N GLU A 126 13.50 -1.32 -6.56
CA GLU A 126 14.68 -0.44 -6.50
C GLU A 126 14.54 0.72 -5.49
N LEU A 127 13.38 0.86 -4.84
CA LEU A 127 13.17 1.87 -3.80
C LEU A 127 14.25 1.77 -2.69
N PRO A 128 14.69 2.88 -2.10
CA PRO A 128 15.72 2.88 -1.07
C PRO A 128 15.27 2.25 0.26
#